data_AF-A0A821Q0J5-F1
#
_entry.id   AF-A0A821Q0J5-F1
#
_cell.length_a   1.000
_cell.length_b   1.000
_cell.length_c   1.000
_cell.angle_alpha   90.00
_cell.angle_beta   90.00
_cell.angle_gamma   90.00
#
_symmetry.space_group_name_H-M   'P 1'
#
loop_
_entity.id
_entity.type
_entity.pdbx_description
1 polymer ?
#
loop_
_entity_poly.entity_id
_entity_poly.type
_entity_poly.pdbx_seq_one_letter_code
_entity_poly.pdbx_strand_id
1 'polypeptide(L)'
;MVPNTLVVIFFSLSSLCLAGDIILDSNKDACRVNLSCATCITKKSCTWCVTKSRCTQQACGNDNVIYPSDVPALMSGPDFCPRVDESKPVTIKSGAKEILAVKITQIYLYMAFTPWKCKITLRGKEKIVPAVLIGDKVYCEVMEFTNDTEDPSIEGSVAVLWDYNKSFDGSLPFKICRCDLDPACKACKL
;
A
#
# COMPACT_ATOMS: atom_id res chain seq x y z
N MET A 1 -33.38 47.67 -60.12
CA MET A 1 -32.55 48.11 -58.97
C MET A 1 -32.96 47.28 -57.76
N VAL A 2 -32.01 46.45 -57.29
CA VAL A 2 -32.05 45.60 -56.07
C VAL A 2 -31.47 46.47 -54.93
N PRO A 3 -31.96 46.46 -53.67
CA PRO A 3 -31.59 45.45 -52.65
C PRO A 3 -32.66 45.31 -51.52
N ASN A 4 -32.56 44.56 -50.42
CA ASN A 4 -31.67 43.51 -49.90
C ASN A 4 -32.53 42.75 -48.87
N THR A 5 -32.74 41.44 -49.03
CA THR A 5 -33.42 40.64 -47.99
C THR A 5 -32.35 40.16 -47.01
N LEU A 6 -32.40 40.67 -45.77
CA LEU A 6 -31.50 40.25 -44.70
C LEU A 6 -31.98 38.90 -44.14
N VAL A 7 -31.29 37.81 -44.52
CA VAL A 7 -31.48 36.49 -43.92
C VAL A 7 -30.66 36.43 -42.63
N VAL A 8 -31.35 36.35 -41.49
CA VAL A 8 -30.71 36.14 -40.19
C VAL A 8 -30.48 34.64 -40.03
N ILE A 9 -29.23 34.20 -40.21
CA ILE A 9 -28.80 32.83 -39.94
C ILE A 9 -28.53 32.71 -38.44
N PHE A 10 -29.41 32.02 -37.71
CA PHE A 10 -29.13 31.55 -36.37
C PHE A 10 -28.06 30.45 -36.45
N PHE A 11 -26.82 30.81 -36.13
CA PHE A 11 -25.79 29.81 -35.82
C PHE A 11 -26.15 29.18 -34.47
N SER A 12 -26.68 27.96 -34.50
CA SER A 12 -26.76 27.11 -33.32
C SER A 12 -25.35 26.89 -32.80
N LEU A 13 -25.05 27.39 -31.60
CA LEU A 13 -23.87 26.96 -30.85
C LEU A 13 -24.04 25.47 -30.53
N SER A 14 -23.59 24.61 -31.42
CA SER A 14 -23.19 23.26 -31.05
C SER A 14 -21.97 23.41 -30.14
N SER A 15 -22.19 23.26 -28.83
CA SER A 15 -21.10 22.97 -27.90
C SER A 15 -20.33 21.78 -28.45
N LEU A 16 -19.16 22.06 -29.03
CA LEU A 16 -18.12 21.06 -29.17
C LEU A 16 -17.75 20.66 -27.74
N CYS A 17 -18.27 19.52 -27.29
CA CYS A 17 -17.63 18.77 -26.22
C CYS A 17 -16.27 18.34 -26.75
N LEU A 18 -15.27 19.21 -26.61
CA LEU A 18 -13.89 18.78 -26.59
C LEU A 18 -13.80 17.77 -25.45
N ALA A 19 -13.68 16.49 -25.79
CA ALA A 19 -13.12 15.46 -24.94
C ALA A 19 -11.64 15.83 -24.70
N GLY A 20 -11.41 16.96 -24.01
CA GLY A 20 -10.17 17.22 -23.34
C GLY A 20 -10.22 16.37 -22.10
N ASP A 21 -9.38 15.35 -22.04
CA ASP A 21 -9.02 14.72 -20.78
C ASP A 21 -8.80 15.84 -19.77
N ILE A 22 -9.65 15.94 -18.76
CA ILE A 22 -9.39 16.84 -17.64
C ILE A 22 -8.18 16.21 -16.96
N ILE A 23 -6.99 16.64 -17.37
CA ILE A 23 -5.78 16.44 -16.61
C ILE A 23 -5.99 17.24 -15.34
N LEU A 24 -6.62 16.61 -14.35
CA LEU A 24 -6.61 17.10 -12.99
C LEU A 24 -5.13 17.38 -12.69
N ASP A 25 -4.83 18.59 -12.25
CA ASP A 25 -3.50 18.88 -11.76
C ASP A 25 -3.14 17.78 -10.75
N SER A 26 -1.97 17.16 -10.91
CA SER A 26 -1.51 16.05 -10.07
C SER A 26 -1.58 16.38 -8.57
N ASN A 27 -1.57 17.67 -8.22
CA ASN A 27 -1.73 18.21 -6.87
C ASN A 27 -3.19 18.37 -6.39
N LYS A 28 -4.19 18.16 -7.25
CA LYS A 28 -5.63 18.30 -6.97
C LYS A 28 -6.39 16.97 -6.91
N ASP A 29 -5.70 15.85 -7.14
CA ASP A 29 -6.32 14.54 -7.06
C ASP A 29 -6.55 14.14 -5.58
N ALA A 30 -7.79 14.29 -5.12
CA ALA A 30 -8.20 14.00 -3.75
C ALA A 30 -8.03 12.52 -3.34
N CYS A 31 -7.81 11.61 -4.29
CA CYS A 31 -7.55 10.20 -3.99
C CYS A 31 -6.14 9.97 -3.46
N ARG A 32 -5.16 10.84 -3.80
CA ARG A 32 -3.75 10.68 -3.43
C ARG A 32 -3.46 10.72 -1.93
N VAL A 33 -4.39 11.23 -1.14
CA VAL A 33 -4.30 11.17 0.34
C VAL A 33 -4.29 9.73 0.87
N ASN A 34 -4.84 8.78 0.10
CA ASN A 34 -4.85 7.38 0.47
C ASN A 34 -3.55 6.70 0.01
N LEU A 35 -2.73 6.29 0.98
CA LEU A 35 -1.47 5.60 0.73
C LEU A 35 -1.60 4.07 0.71
N SER A 36 -2.80 3.56 1.00
CA SER A 36 -3.14 2.13 1.01
C SER A 36 -4.13 1.82 -0.11
N CYS A 37 -3.95 0.67 -0.76
CA CYS A 37 -4.83 0.21 -1.83
C CYS A 37 -6.24 -0.05 -1.31
N ALA A 38 -6.38 -0.81 -0.22
CA ALA A 38 -7.66 -1.15 0.36
C ALA A 38 -8.46 0.12 0.75
N THR A 39 -7.79 1.09 1.38
CA THR A 39 -8.43 2.37 1.73
C THR A 39 -8.77 3.20 0.49
N CYS A 40 -7.89 3.20 -0.53
CA CYS A 40 -8.10 3.92 -1.78
C CYS A 40 -9.42 3.55 -2.45
N ILE A 41 -9.65 2.27 -2.66
CA ILE A 41 -10.77 1.75 -3.44
C ILE A 41 -12.10 1.70 -2.67
N THR A 42 -12.11 2.09 -1.39
CA THR A 42 -13.38 2.35 -0.67
C THR A 42 -14.13 3.54 -1.26
N LYS A 43 -13.42 4.47 -1.91
CA LYS A 43 -13.99 5.62 -2.60
C LYS A 43 -14.27 5.24 -4.05
N LYS A 44 -15.54 5.25 -4.45
CA LYS A 44 -16.01 4.86 -5.80
C LYS A 44 -15.31 5.56 -6.97
N SER A 45 -14.81 6.78 -6.76
CA SER A 45 -14.13 7.55 -7.80
C SER A 45 -12.62 7.34 -7.85
N CYS A 46 -12.05 6.58 -6.91
CA CYS A 46 -10.62 6.31 -6.82
C CYS A 46 -10.29 4.92 -7.35
N THR A 47 -9.14 4.80 -8.00
CA THR A 47 -8.56 3.52 -8.39
C THR A 47 -7.10 3.43 -7.92
N TRP A 48 -6.58 2.21 -7.83
CA TRP A 48 -5.20 1.97 -7.46
C TRP A 48 -4.39 1.49 -8.67
N CYS A 49 -3.34 2.26 -9.01
CA CYS A 49 -2.36 1.86 -9.99
C CYS A 49 -1.28 1.02 -9.30
N VAL A 50 -1.23 -0.29 -9.59
CA VAL A 50 -0.44 -1.26 -8.83
C VAL A 50 1.06 -0.97 -8.90
N THR A 51 1.61 -0.83 -10.11
CA THR A 51 3.05 -0.59 -10.33
C THR A 51 3.47 0.75 -9.76
N LYS A 52 2.63 1.79 -9.95
CA LYS A 52 2.87 3.12 -9.40
C LYS A 52 2.65 3.19 -7.89
N SER A 53 2.05 2.16 -7.29
CA SER A 53 1.66 2.11 -5.87
C SER A 53 0.93 3.38 -5.44
N ARG A 54 -0.08 3.78 -6.22
CA ARG A 54 -0.71 5.09 -6.11
C ARG A 54 -2.21 5.05 -6.28
N CYS A 55 -2.91 5.70 -5.36
CA CYS A 55 -4.33 6.00 -5.46
C CYS A 55 -4.58 7.23 -6.33
N THR A 56 -5.54 7.17 -7.26
CA THR A 56 -5.82 8.27 -8.19
C THR A 56 -7.25 8.24 -8.75
N GLN A 57 -7.80 9.39 -9.15
CA GLN A 57 -9.00 9.47 -10.01
C GLN A 57 -8.65 9.40 -11.51
N GLN A 58 -7.37 9.54 -11.84
CA GLN A 58 -6.89 9.61 -13.21
C GLN A 58 -6.63 8.22 -13.79
N ALA A 59 -6.50 8.15 -15.11
CA ALA A 59 -6.10 6.91 -15.78
C ALA A 59 -4.70 6.46 -15.33
N CYS A 60 -4.55 5.16 -15.08
CA CYS A 60 -3.27 4.56 -14.72
C CYS A 60 -2.32 4.35 -15.91
N GLY A 61 -2.74 4.62 -17.14
CA GLY A 61 -1.98 4.29 -18.35
C GLY A 61 -1.83 2.78 -18.50
N ASN A 62 -0.62 2.29 -18.76
CA ASN A 62 -0.31 0.86 -18.95
C ASN A 62 -0.11 0.08 -17.64
N ASP A 63 -0.59 0.59 -16.50
CA ASP A 63 -0.46 -0.11 -15.22
C ASP A 63 -1.59 -1.15 -15.05
N ASN A 64 -1.37 -2.13 -14.16
CA ASN A 64 -2.47 -2.91 -13.63
C ASN A 64 -3.30 -2.02 -12.70
N VAL A 65 -4.63 -2.14 -12.80
CA VAL A 65 -5.58 -1.24 -12.15
C VAL A 65 -6.51 -2.04 -11.25
N ILE A 66 -6.57 -1.68 -9.97
CA ILE A 66 -7.54 -2.23 -9.03
C ILE A 66 -8.65 -1.22 -8.84
N TYR A 67 -9.87 -1.63 -9.17
CA TYR A 67 -11.05 -0.79 -9.10
C TYR A 67 -11.81 -0.97 -7.78
N PRO A 68 -12.67 0.01 -7.40
CA PRO A 68 -13.68 -0.18 -6.37
C PRO A 68 -14.56 -1.40 -6.64
N SER A 69 -15.08 -2.00 -5.56
CA SER A 69 -15.83 -3.26 -5.63
C SER A 69 -17.10 -3.20 -6.49
N ASP A 70 -17.66 -2.02 -6.73
CA ASP A 70 -18.87 -1.81 -7.53
C ASP A 70 -18.60 -1.59 -9.03
N VAL A 71 -17.33 -1.48 -9.43
CA VAL A 71 -16.95 -1.40 -10.83
C VAL A 71 -16.84 -2.82 -11.41
N PRO A 72 -17.52 -3.13 -12.53
CA PRO A 72 -17.47 -4.45 -13.15
C PRO A 72 -16.16 -4.63 -13.96
N ALA A 73 -15.06 -4.84 -13.26
CA ALA A 73 -13.75 -5.13 -13.83
C ALA A 73 -13.17 -6.43 -13.24
N LEU A 74 -12.17 -7.00 -13.91
CA LEU A 74 -11.52 -8.25 -13.48
C LEU A 74 -10.89 -8.13 -12.09
N MET A 75 -10.28 -6.98 -11.81
CA MET A 75 -9.59 -6.69 -10.54
C MET A 75 -10.37 -5.62 -9.77
N SER A 76 -11.49 -6.02 -9.18
CA SER A 76 -12.34 -5.13 -8.39
C SER A 76 -12.39 -5.57 -6.93
N GLY A 77 -12.19 -4.61 -6.04
CA GLY A 77 -12.27 -4.82 -4.60
C GLY A 77 -10.94 -5.16 -3.90
N PRO A 78 -10.95 -5.22 -2.56
CA PRO A 78 -9.75 -5.26 -1.73
C PRO A 78 -8.96 -6.56 -1.81
N ASP A 79 -9.57 -7.65 -2.28
CA ASP A 79 -8.90 -8.95 -2.39
C ASP A 79 -7.77 -8.95 -3.41
N PHE A 80 -7.77 -8.00 -4.35
CA PHE A 80 -6.72 -7.80 -5.35
C PHE A 80 -5.57 -6.88 -4.88
N CYS A 81 -5.71 -6.23 -3.72
CA CYS A 81 -4.67 -5.35 -3.20
C CYS A 81 -3.42 -6.13 -2.74
N PRO A 82 -2.20 -5.70 -3.13
CA PRO A 82 -0.95 -6.16 -2.53
C PRO A 82 -0.96 -5.92 -1.03
N ARG A 83 -0.98 -7.00 -0.24
CA ARG A 83 -1.13 -6.93 1.22
C ARG A 83 -0.34 -8.00 1.97
N VAL A 84 -0.13 -7.76 3.26
CA VAL A 84 0.25 -8.80 4.22
C VAL A 84 -0.94 -9.76 4.40
N ASP A 85 -0.71 -11.05 4.18
CA ASP A 85 -1.75 -12.11 4.20
C ASP A 85 -1.95 -12.67 5.62
N GLU A 86 -0.85 -12.90 6.33
CA GLU A 86 -0.87 -13.44 7.70
C GLU A 86 -0.25 -12.42 8.66
N SER A 87 -1.08 -11.87 9.55
CA SER A 87 -0.69 -10.87 10.56
C SER A 87 -0.70 -11.44 11.98
N LYS A 88 -0.53 -12.76 12.14
CA LYS A 88 -0.45 -13.37 13.48
C LYS A 88 0.72 -12.76 14.25
N PRO A 89 0.50 -12.21 15.46
CA PRO A 89 1.57 -11.57 16.20
C PRO A 89 2.73 -12.51 16.49
N VAL A 90 3.94 -12.09 16.15
CA VAL A 90 5.17 -12.79 16.53
C VAL A 90 5.56 -12.36 17.93
N THR A 91 5.92 -13.31 18.80
CA THR A 91 6.43 -13.00 20.14
C THR A 91 7.92 -13.30 20.19
N ILE A 92 8.71 -12.31 20.58
CA ILE A 92 10.16 -12.33 20.55
C ILE A 92 10.67 -12.10 21.98
N LYS A 93 11.75 -12.76 22.35
CA LYS A 93 12.43 -12.51 23.63
C LYS A 93 13.34 -11.29 23.50
N SER A 94 13.35 -10.41 24.50
CA SER A 94 14.26 -9.26 24.52
C SER A 94 15.72 -9.72 24.41
N GLY A 95 16.48 -9.09 23.51
CA GLY A 95 17.88 -9.43 23.19
C GLY A 95 18.04 -10.58 22.17
N ALA A 96 16.94 -11.16 21.66
CA ALA A 96 17.02 -12.19 20.64
C ALA A 96 17.35 -11.60 19.26
N LYS A 97 18.19 -12.31 18.50
CA LYS A 97 18.44 -12.05 17.08
C LYS A 97 17.50 -12.91 16.24
N GLU A 98 16.59 -12.27 15.53
CA GLU A 98 15.51 -12.96 14.80
C GLU A 98 15.43 -12.50 13.35
N ILE A 99 14.93 -13.40 12.50
CA ILE A 99 14.48 -13.09 11.13
C ILE A 99 12.96 -13.04 11.15
N LEU A 100 12.39 -11.89 10.83
CA LEU A 100 10.95 -11.77 10.64
C LEU A 100 10.59 -12.15 9.21
N ALA A 101 9.76 -13.18 9.08
CA ALA A 101 9.21 -13.63 7.80
C ALA A 101 7.76 -13.15 7.68
N VAL A 102 7.51 -12.24 6.73
CA VAL A 102 6.18 -11.66 6.49
C VAL A 102 5.57 -12.33 5.27
N LYS A 103 4.42 -13.01 5.47
CA LYS A 103 3.67 -13.58 4.35
C LYS A 103 2.85 -12.48 3.67
N ILE A 104 2.95 -12.41 2.35
CA ILE A 104 2.25 -11.42 1.52
C ILE A 104 1.47 -12.12 0.42
N THR A 105 0.53 -11.40 -0.19
CA THR A 105 -0.28 -11.89 -1.31
C THR A 105 -0.50 -10.80 -2.35
N GLN A 106 -1.06 -11.18 -3.51
CA GLN A 106 -1.24 -10.31 -4.67
C GLN A 106 0.08 -9.72 -5.19
N ILE A 107 1.09 -10.60 -5.31
CA ILE A 107 2.40 -10.30 -5.90
C ILE A 107 2.30 -10.50 -7.41
N TYR A 108 2.82 -9.56 -8.17
CA TYR A 108 2.93 -9.66 -9.62
C TYR A 108 4.35 -10.08 -9.99
N LEU A 109 4.51 -10.86 -11.07
CA LEU A 109 5.80 -11.45 -11.46
C LEU A 109 6.94 -10.41 -11.54
N TYR A 110 6.66 -9.21 -12.06
CA TYR A 110 7.68 -8.16 -12.17
C TYR A 110 8.18 -7.65 -10.80
N MET A 111 7.37 -7.74 -9.74
CA MET A 111 7.77 -7.29 -8.40
C MET A 111 8.89 -8.17 -7.82
N ALA A 112 8.92 -9.47 -8.17
CA ALA A 112 9.91 -10.41 -7.68
C ALA A 112 11.35 -10.01 -8.04
N PHE A 113 11.53 -9.20 -9.09
CA PHE A 113 12.83 -8.74 -9.58
C PHE A 113 13.22 -7.34 -9.09
N THR A 114 12.48 -6.79 -8.11
CA THR A 114 12.78 -5.48 -7.52
C THR A 114 13.46 -5.62 -6.15
N PRO A 115 14.11 -4.56 -5.62
CA PRO A 115 14.62 -4.57 -4.26
C PRO A 115 13.49 -4.67 -3.22
N TRP A 116 13.65 -5.59 -2.27
CA TRP A 116 12.72 -5.79 -1.14
C TRP A 116 13.30 -5.23 0.15
N LYS A 117 12.44 -4.64 0.99
CA LYS A 117 12.81 -4.10 2.30
C LYS A 117 11.70 -4.36 3.32
N CYS A 118 12.09 -4.41 4.58
CA CYS A 118 11.15 -4.37 5.70
C CYS A 118 11.26 -3.01 6.38
N LYS A 119 10.12 -2.38 6.64
CA LYS A 119 10.01 -1.19 7.51
C LYS A 119 9.51 -1.65 8.87
N ILE A 120 10.43 -1.72 9.84
CA ILE A 120 10.13 -2.06 11.22
C ILE A 120 9.78 -0.79 11.99
N THR A 121 8.60 -0.76 12.58
CA THR A 121 8.16 0.29 13.48
C THR A 121 8.13 -0.25 14.90
N LEU A 122 8.93 0.34 15.79
CA LEU A 122 8.96 -0.01 17.22
C LEU A 122 8.85 1.28 18.03
N ARG A 123 7.78 1.40 18.84
CA ARG A 123 7.52 2.60 19.66
C ARG A 123 7.59 3.92 18.87
N GLY A 124 7.04 3.91 17.64
CA GLY A 124 7.04 5.08 16.74
C GLY A 124 8.38 5.39 16.05
N LYS A 125 9.45 4.64 16.34
CA LYS A 125 10.71 4.72 15.59
C LYS A 125 10.68 3.74 14.43
N GLU A 126 11.06 4.21 13.25
CA GLU A 126 11.15 3.39 12.05
C GLU A 126 12.59 3.01 11.73
N LYS A 127 12.79 1.75 11.35
CA LYS A 127 14.05 1.23 10.80
C LYS A 127 13.72 0.48 9.52
N ILE A 128 14.41 0.83 8.43
CA ILE A 128 14.28 0.14 7.15
C ILE A 128 15.49 -0.77 6.98
N VAL A 129 15.25 -2.06 6.74
CA VAL A 129 16.29 -3.06 6.48
C VAL A 129 16.08 -3.76 5.14
N PRO A 130 17.15 -4.26 4.50
CA PRO A 130 17.03 -5.15 3.35
C PRO A 130 16.16 -6.38 3.66
N ALA A 131 15.56 -6.95 2.63
CA ALA A 131 14.81 -8.18 2.72
C ALA A 131 14.93 -8.99 1.43
N VAL A 132 14.53 -10.26 1.49
CA VAL A 132 14.51 -11.17 0.33
C VAL A 132 13.12 -11.80 0.21
N LEU A 133 12.58 -11.83 -1.01
CA LEU A 133 11.37 -12.58 -1.32
C LEU A 133 11.73 -14.03 -1.64
N ILE A 134 11.08 -14.99 -0.97
CA ILE A 134 11.13 -16.42 -1.28
C ILE A 134 9.69 -16.94 -1.29
N GLY A 135 9.20 -17.33 -2.48
CA GLY A 135 7.79 -17.70 -2.66
C GLY A 135 6.87 -16.52 -2.36
N ASP A 136 6.00 -16.67 -1.36
CA ASP A 136 5.05 -15.66 -0.88
C ASP A 136 5.48 -15.00 0.44
N LYS A 137 6.74 -15.21 0.86
CA LYS A 137 7.27 -14.68 2.13
C LYS A 137 8.44 -13.74 1.89
N VAL A 138 8.40 -12.61 2.57
CA VAL A 138 9.49 -11.64 2.63
C VAL A 138 10.25 -11.82 3.93
N TYR A 139 11.52 -12.20 3.82
CA TYR A 139 12.43 -12.43 4.94
C TYR A 139 13.25 -11.17 5.16
N CYS A 140 13.01 -10.48 6.28
CA CYS A 140 13.78 -9.31 6.67
C CYS A 140 15.22 -9.70 7.03
N GLU A 141 16.16 -8.78 6.91
CA GLU A 141 17.51 -8.95 7.47
C GLU A 141 17.45 -9.26 8.98
N VAL A 142 18.39 -10.08 9.45
CA VAL A 142 18.53 -10.45 10.87
C VAL A 142 18.67 -9.18 11.71
N MET A 143 17.91 -9.08 12.79
CA MET A 143 18.02 -7.98 13.74
C MET A 143 17.91 -8.45 15.18
N GLU A 144 18.55 -7.70 16.07
CA GLU A 144 18.35 -7.84 17.51
C GLU A 144 17.14 -7.01 17.96
N PHE A 145 16.22 -7.65 18.68
CA PHE A 145 15.00 -7.03 19.20
C PHE A 145 15.12 -6.84 20.71
N THR A 146 15.27 -5.60 21.15
CA THR A 146 15.50 -5.28 22.56
C THR A 146 14.37 -4.43 23.12
N ASN A 147 13.90 -4.79 24.31
CA ASN A 147 13.02 -3.98 25.14
C ASN A 147 13.81 -3.39 26.32
N ASP A 148 14.23 -2.14 26.18
CA ASP A 148 14.96 -1.38 27.20
C ASP A 148 14.04 -0.59 28.15
N THR A 149 12.73 -0.86 28.14
CA THR A 149 11.77 -0.16 29.01
C THR A 149 11.57 -0.89 30.33
N GLU A 150 10.88 -0.25 31.27
CA GLU A 150 10.42 -0.89 32.52
C GLU A 150 9.17 -1.76 32.31
N ASP A 151 8.56 -1.69 31.12
CA ASP A 151 7.38 -2.49 30.80
C ASP A 151 7.76 -3.95 30.51
N PRO A 152 6.94 -4.93 30.93
CA PRO A 152 7.18 -6.36 30.68
C PRO A 152 7.20 -6.69 29.19
N SER A 153 6.62 -5.83 28.34
CA SER A 153 6.64 -6.00 26.90
C SER A 153 6.39 -4.72 26.13
N ILE A 154 6.91 -4.66 24.91
CA ILE A 154 6.62 -3.60 23.95
C ILE A 154 6.17 -4.19 22.61
N GLU A 155 5.35 -3.44 21.89
CA GLU A 155 4.80 -3.84 20.59
C GLU A 155 5.43 -3.06 19.44
N GLY A 156 5.47 -3.72 18.28
CA GLY A 156 5.89 -3.13 17.03
C GLY A 156 5.23 -3.80 15.85
N SER A 157 5.58 -3.36 14.65
CA SER A 157 5.07 -3.92 13.42
C SER A 157 6.09 -3.89 12.29
N VAL A 158 5.88 -4.74 11.28
CA VAL A 158 6.69 -4.79 10.07
C VAL A 158 5.81 -4.59 8.86
N ALA A 159 6.04 -3.51 8.12
CA ALA A 159 5.50 -3.31 6.78
C ALA A 159 6.49 -3.81 5.72
N VAL A 160 5.96 -4.36 4.63
CA VAL A 160 6.77 -4.83 3.49
C VAL A 160 6.83 -3.74 2.43
N LEU A 161 8.04 -3.43 1.99
CA LEU A 161 8.30 -2.50 0.90
C LEU A 161 8.92 -3.22 -0.29
N TRP A 162 8.52 -2.82 -1.50
CA TRP A 162 9.11 -3.25 -2.77
C TRP A 162 9.46 -2.03 -3.61
N ASP A 163 10.34 -2.19 -4.59
CA ASP A 163 10.84 -1.10 -5.44
C ASP A 163 11.16 0.16 -4.61
N TYR A 164 12.02 -0.03 -3.61
CA TYR A 164 12.51 0.95 -2.66
C TYR A 164 11.53 1.43 -1.58
N ASN A 165 10.35 1.93 -1.94
CA ASN A 165 9.44 2.60 -0.99
C ASN A 165 7.95 2.30 -1.17
N LYS A 166 7.57 1.40 -2.09
CA LYS A 166 6.18 1.05 -2.34
C LYS A 166 5.72 0.04 -1.30
N SER A 167 4.69 0.37 -0.53
CA SER A 167 4.24 -0.46 0.58
C SER A 167 3.17 -1.44 0.15
N PHE A 168 3.23 -2.64 0.71
CA PHE A 168 2.08 -3.52 0.81
C PHE A 168 1.11 -2.96 1.86
N ASP A 169 -0.19 -3.24 1.69
CA ASP A 169 -1.20 -2.95 2.71
C ASP A 169 -0.99 -3.81 3.96
N GLY A 170 -1.22 -3.21 5.13
CA GLY A 170 -1.10 -3.88 6.41
C GLY A 170 0.34 -4.05 6.90
N SER A 171 0.48 -4.77 8.01
CA SER A 171 1.78 -5.05 8.63
C SER A 171 1.71 -6.33 9.48
N LEU A 172 2.85 -6.97 9.70
CA LEU A 172 3.00 -8.05 10.66
C LEU A 172 3.25 -7.47 12.06
N PRO A 173 2.33 -7.60 13.03
CA PRO A 173 2.58 -7.19 14.40
C PRO A 173 3.60 -8.13 15.09
N PHE A 174 4.38 -7.58 16.00
CA PHE A 174 5.23 -8.35 16.91
C PHE A 174 5.25 -7.75 18.31
N LYS A 175 5.63 -8.58 19.28
CA LYS A 175 5.73 -8.24 20.70
C LYS A 175 7.09 -8.70 21.23
N ILE A 176 7.83 -7.81 21.88
CA ILE A 176 9.10 -8.13 22.54
C ILE A 176 8.85 -8.28 24.04
N CYS A 177 9.19 -9.43 24.63
CA CYS A 177 8.99 -9.74 26.05
C CYS A 177 10.27 -9.66 26.86
N ARG A 178 10.17 -9.07 28.06
CA ARG A 178 11.17 -9.07 29.13
C ARG A 178 10.91 -10.27 30.06
N CYS A 179 11.68 -11.34 29.93
CA CYS A 179 11.46 -12.57 30.70
C CYS A 179 11.81 -12.46 32.19
N ASP A 180 12.60 -11.45 32.55
CA ASP A 180 12.88 -11.06 33.93
C ASP A 180 11.68 -10.41 34.62
N LEU A 181 10.78 -9.78 33.86
CA LEU A 181 9.56 -9.13 34.36
C LEU A 181 8.29 -9.97 34.16
N ASP A 182 8.19 -10.68 33.04
CA ASP A 182 7.10 -11.62 32.74
C ASP A 182 7.65 -12.98 32.27
N PRO A 183 7.97 -13.89 33.19
CA PRO A 183 8.40 -15.25 32.87
C PRO A 183 7.31 -16.09 32.17
N ALA A 184 6.04 -15.67 32.23
CA ALA A 184 4.94 -16.42 31.65
C ALA A 184 4.78 -16.17 30.14
N CYS A 185 5.38 -15.10 29.60
CA CYS A 185 5.36 -14.81 28.18
C CYS A 185 5.86 -16.00 27.34
N LYS A 186 5.17 -16.27 26.21
CA LYS A 186 5.44 -17.42 25.33
C LYS A 186 6.90 -17.50 24.89
N ALA A 187 7.53 -16.36 24.59
CA ALA A 187 8.92 -16.31 24.13
C ALA A 187 9.95 -16.66 25.23
N CYS A 188 9.54 -16.71 26.50
CA CYS A 188 10.42 -17.03 27.63
C CYS A 188 10.50 -18.53 27.92
N LYS A 189 9.66 -19.33 27.25
CA LYS A 189 9.57 -20.79 27.39
C LYS A 189 10.23 -21.54 26.23
N LEU A 190 10.80 -20.80 25.27
CA LEU A 190 11.50 -21.32 24.10
C LEU A 190 13.00 -21.39 24.35
#